data_AF-A0A507CHD6-F1
#
_entry.id   AF-A0A507CHD6-F1
#
_cell.length_a   1.000
_cell.length_b   1.000
_cell.length_c   1.000
_cell.angle_alpha   90.00
_cell.angle_beta   90.00
_cell.angle_gamma   90.00
#
_symmetry.space_group_name_H-M   'P 1'
#
loop_
_entity.id
_entity.type
_entity.pdbx_description
1 polymer ?
#
loop_
_entity_poly.entity_id
_entity_poly.type
_entity_poly.pdbx_seq_one_letter_code
_entity_poly.pdbx_strand_id
1 'polypeptide(L)'
;MEAANAGANDPPPQVALDAKQIEELKVQNVIAPESQLILPEGVSLDQLSPEDLEIIKSQQEFLKIPAGLALQKGNWRFFCIWLSFSILNLWVVRNALEKPVKPATPKWTYAFYDWVYKISYSVGLLGYFLFLAAFFHIPAVLWNASIEFELRCLEAGILLLFYGLYFGVLGRDTVDRLADKMAYAVGYYAGKKGGMPTRHLASNVCCICGDVTNEEGGKLKLHKLQCGHIMHEVCIRGWIIVGKKDVCPYDSERVDMSAFSSNPWETSQRLYLS
;
A
#
# COMPACT_ATOMS: atom_id res chain seq x y z
N MET A 1 -19.43 37.19 -65.01
CA MET A 1 -18.68 35.94 -64.81
C MET A 1 -17.31 36.35 -64.27
N GLU A 2 -17.26 36.71 -62.98
CA GLU A 2 -16.90 35.81 -61.85
C GLU A 2 -15.40 35.44 -61.91
N ALA A 3 -14.55 36.08 -61.10
CA ALA A 3 -14.28 35.86 -59.66
C ALA A 3 -13.14 34.82 -59.47
N ALA A 4 -11.99 35.25 -58.93
CA ALA A 4 -11.53 34.94 -57.55
C ALA A 4 -10.64 33.66 -57.53
N ASN A 5 -9.57 33.48 -56.73
CA ASN A 5 -8.81 34.26 -55.77
C ASN A 5 -7.50 33.49 -55.48
N ALA A 6 -6.48 34.17 -54.97
CA ALA A 6 -5.26 33.57 -54.42
C ALA A 6 -5.52 32.85 -53.08
N GLY A 7 -4.69 31.88 -52.72
CA GLY A 7 -4.72 31.23 -51.40
C GLY A 7 -3.53 30.30 -51.19
N ALA A 8 -2.42 30.85 -50.72
CA ALA A 8 -1.29 30.10 -50.18
C ALA A 8 -1.71 29.44 -48.85
N ASN A 9 -1.44 28.15 -48.69
CA ASN A 9 -1.63 27.42 -47.45
C ASN A 9 -0.48 27.75 -46.49
N ASP A 10 -0.70 28.68 -45.55
CA ASP A 10 0.11 28.80 -44.35
C ASP A 10 -0.28 27.69 -43.34
N PRO A 11 0.68 27.07 -42.63
CA PRO A 11 0.37 26.14 -41.55
C PRO A 11 -0.26 26.90 -40.35
N PRO A 12 -1.14 26.24 -39.57
CA PRO A 12 -1.80 26.90 -38.45
C PRO A 12 -0.77 27.32 -37.38
N PRO A 13 -0.99 28.45 -36.69
CA PRO A 13 -0.06 28.95 -35.70
C PRO A 13 0.00 27.98 -34.51
N GLN A 14 1.22 27.52 -34.18
CA GLN A 14 1.48 26.84 -32.91
C GLN A 14 1.32 27.85 -31.78
N VAL A 15 0.14 27.87 -31.16
CA VAL A 15 -0.10 28.61 -29.93
C VAL A 15 0.78 27.98 -28.85
N ALA A 16 1.84 28.67 -28.45
CA ALA A 16 2.65 28.30 -27.31
C ALA A 16 1.77 28.43 -26.05
N LEU A 17 1.30 27.29 -25.54
CA LEU A 17 0.54 27.22 -24.29
C LEU A 17 1.43 27.71 -23.14
N ASP A 18 0.91 28.64 -22.35
CA ASP A 18 1.63 29.14 -21.19
C ASP A 18 1.80 28.04 -20.12
N ALA A 19 2.80 28.20 -19.24
CA ALA A 19 3.11 27.19 -18.22
C ALA A 19 1.91 26.91 -17.27
N LYS A 20 0.99 27.87 -17.15
CA LYS A 20 -0.19 27.81 -16.28
C LYS A 20 -1.31 26.97 -16.93
N GLN A 21 -1.51 27.10 -18.24
CA GLN A 21 -2.39 26.28 -19.06
C GLN A 21 -1.88 24.85 -19.16
N ILE A 22 -0.56 24.64 -19.22
CA ILE A 22 0.04 23.30 -19.13
C ILE A 22 -0.20 22.68 -17.75
N GLU A 23 -0.17 23.48 -16.68
CA GLU A 23 -0.48 23.03 -15.32
C GLU A 23 -1.97 22.70 -15.15
N GLU A 24 -2.88 23.54 -15.67
CA GLU A 24 -4.32 23.28 -15.70
C GLU A 24 -4.67 22.05 -16.57
N LEU A 25 -4.04 21.87 -17.74
CA LEU A 25 -4.22 20.69 -18.59
C LEU A 25 -3.63 19.41 -17.96
N LYS A 26 -2.58 19.52 -17.15
CA LYS A 26 -2.07 18.39 -16.34
C LYS A 26 -3.05 18.04 -15.23
N VAL A 27 -3.60 19.02 -14.52
CA VAL A 27 -4.62 18.80 -13.48
C VAL A 27 -5.87 18.17 -14.09
N GLN A 28 -6.30 18.63 -15.27
CA GLN A 28 -7.49 18.11 -15.94
C GLN A 28 -7.27 16.70 -16.55
N ASN A 29 -6.06 16.37 -17.01
CA ASN A 29 -5.71 15.00 -17.42
C ASN A 29 -5.47 14.04 -16.24
N VAL A 30 -5.20 14.55 -15.02
CA VAL A 30 -5.18 13.73 -13.81
C VAL A 30 -6.60 13.37 -13.36
N ILE A 31 -7.62 14.15 -13.71
CA ILE A 31 -9.02 13.85 -13.41
C ILE A 31 -9.60 12.99 -14.53
N ALA A 32 -9.32 11.68 -14.46
CA ALA A 32 -10.05 10.67 -15.23
C ALA A 32 -11.57 10.93 -15.14
N PRO A 33 -12.34 10.75 -16.23
CA PRO A 33 -13.78 10.96 -16.21
C PRO A 33 -14.42 10.10 -15.12
N GLU A 34 -15.34 10.72 -14.39
CA GLU A 34 -16.08 10.22 -13.22
C GLU A 34 -16.63 8.79 -13.37
N SER A 35 -16.77 8.31 -14.61
CA SER A 35 -17.26 6.98 -14.98
C SER A 35 -16.27 5.82 -14.78
N GLN A 36 -15.01 6.06 -14.42
CA GLN A 36 -14.00 4.98 -14.28
C GLN A 36 -13.56 4.68 -12.84
N LEU A 37 -14.00 5.46 -11.86
CA LEU A 37 -13.61 5.33 -10.47
C LEU A 37 -14.77 4.75 -9.63
N ILE A 38 -14.65 3.49 -9.20
CA ILE A 38 -15.57 2.90 -8.20
C ILE A 38 -15.21 3.48 -6.84
N LEU A 39 -15.92 4.54 -6.45
CA LEU A 39 -15.76 5.15 -5.14
C LEU A 39 -16.47 4.34 -4.06
N PRO A 40 -15.89 4.29 -2.86
CA PRO A 40 -16.57 3.74 -1.71
C PRO A 40 -17.88 4.50 -1.41
N GLU A 41 -19.01 3.79 -1.37
CA GLU A 41 -20.35 4.26 -0.96
C GLU A 41 -20.32 5.27 0.23
N GLY A 42 -20.76 6.50 0.00
CA GLY A 42 -20.75 7.59 1.00
C GLY A 42 -19.56 8.54 0.95
N VAL A 43 -18.61 8.38 0.01
CA VAL A 43 -17.49 9.31 -0.20
C VAL A 43 -17.68 10.08 -1.50
N SER A 44 -17.77 11.41 -1.43
CA SER A 44 -17.93 12.30 -2.57
C SER A 44 -16.59 12.87 -3.05
N LEU A 45 -16.42 13.06 -4.36
CA LEU A 45 -15.15 13.43 -5.02
C LEU A 45 -14.53 14.74 -4.51
N ASP A 46 -15.37 15.67 -4.08
CA ASP A 46 -15.01 16.96 -3.50
C ASP A 46 -14.25 16.85 -2.16
N GLN A 47 -14.30 15.69 -1.49
CA GLN A 47 -13.63 15.46 -0.22
C GLN A 47 -12.28 14.72 -0.33
N LEU A 48 -11.96 14.21 -1.53
CA LEU A 48 -10.73 13.47 -1.81
C LEU A 48 -9.62 14.41 -2.31
N SER A 49 -8.44 14.33 -1.69
CA SER A 49 -7.26 15.01 -2.21
C SER A 49 -6.79 14.35 -3.53
N PRO A 50 -6.09 15.07 -4.42
CA PRO A 50 -5.56 14.49 -5.67
C PRO A 50 -4.68 13.25 -5.42
N GLU A 51 -4.01 13.18 -4.27
CA GLU A 51 -3.24 12.01 -3.86
C GLU A 51 -4.12 10.83 -3.40
N ASP A 52 -5.30 11.08 -2.80
CA ASP A 52 -6.23 10.01 -2.44
C ASP A 52 -6.84 9.39 -3.71
N LEU A 53 -7.07 10.23 -4.74
CA LEU A 53 -7.43 9.79 -6.07
C LEU A 53 -6.34 8.93 -6.71
N GLU A 54 -5.06 9.29 -6.58
CA GLU A 54 -3.96 8.45 -7.07
C GLU A 54 -3.87 7.09 -6.35
N ILE A 55 -4.13 7.04 -5.04
CA ILE A 55 -4.19 5.76 -4.31
C ILE A 55 -5.32 4.91 -4.87
N ILE A 56 -6.53 5.46 -4.97
CA ILE A 56 -7.69 4.73 -5.48
C ILE A 56 -7.46 4.29 -6.94
N LYS A 57 -6.89 5.17 -7.78
CA LYS A 57 -6.53 4.85 -9.16
C LYS A 57 -5.48 3.76 -9.24
N SER A 58 -4.38 3.87 -8.49
CA SER A 58 -3.34 2.83 -8.48
C SER A 58 -3.94 1.49 -8.05
N GLN A 59 -4.73 1.48 -6.98
CA GLN A 59 -5.40 0.27 -6.50
C GLN A 59 -6.36 -0.28 -7.56
N GLN A 60 -7.13 0.57 -8.25
CA GLN A 60 -8.06 0.15 -9.30
C GLN A 60 -7.37 -0.35 -10.56
N GLU A 61 -6.26 0.25 -10.99
CA GLU A 61 -5.47 -0.22 -12.12
C GLU A 61 -4.82 -1.59 -11.79
N PHE A 62 -4.31 -1.76 -10.57
CA PHE A 62 -3.86 -3.06 -10.06
C PHE A 62 -5.00 -4.07 -9.88
N LEU A 63 -6.24 -3.62 -9.69
CA LEU A 63 -7.43 -4.47 -9.58
C LEU A 63 -7.88 -4.99 -10.96
N LYS A 64 -7.86 -4.14 -11.98
CA LYS A 64 -8.43 -4.44 -13.30
C LYS A 64 -7.62 -5.49 -14.07
N ILE A 65 -6.28 -5.43 -14.01
CA ILE A 65 -5.40 -6.31 -14.82
C ILE A 65 -5.54 -7.78 -14.41
N PRO A 66 -5.45 -8.16 -13.12
CA PRO A 66 -5.57 -9.56 -12.70
C PRO A 66 -7.01 -10.09 -12.84
N ALA A 67 -8.02 -9.26 -12.59
CA ALA A 67 -9.43 -9.64 -12.76
C ALA A 67 -9.79 -9.91 -14.23
N GLY A 68 -9.33 -9.06 -15.15
CA GLY A 68 -9.54 -9.24 -16.59
C GLY A 68 -8.89 -10.53 -17.10
N LEU A 69 -7.65 -10.80 -16.68
CA LEU A 69 -6.94 -12.03 -17.04
C LEU A 69 -7.59 -13.30 -16.44
N ALA A 70 -8.14 -13.21 -15.21
CA ALA A 70 -8.79 -14.33 -14.54
C ALA A 70 -10.12 -14.72 -15.20
N LEU A 71 -10.92 -13.73 -15.60
CA LEU A 71 -12.20 -13.94 -16.29
C LEU A 71 -11.99 -14.47 -17.71
N GLN A 72 -11.00 -13.96 -18.45
CA GLN A 72 -10.66 -14.45 -19.78
C GLN A 72 -10.20 -15.91 -19.77
N LYS A 73 -9.54 -16.37 -18.70
CA LYS A 73 -9.03 -17.73 -18.56
C LYS A 73 -9.94 -18.69 -17.79
N GLY A 74 -11.12 -18.25 -17.33
CA GLY A 74 -12.04 -19.09 -16.56
C GLY A 74 -11.51 -19.59 -15.21
N ASN A 75 -10.51 -18.93 -14.64
CA ASN A 75 -9.81 -19.37 -13.43
C ASN A 75 -10.55 -18.95 -12.15
N TRP A 76 -11.67 -19.63 -11.87
CA TRP A 76 -12.56 -19.31 -10.74
C TRP A 76 -11.86 -19.33 -9.37
N ARG A 77 -10.89 -20.23 -9.19
CA ARG A 77 -10.11 -20.35 -7.93
C ARG A 77 -9.38 -19.06 -7.59
N PHE A 78 -8.66 -18.49 -8.56
CA PHE A 78 -7.95 -17.22 -8.37
C PHE A 78 -8.94 -16.08 -8.16
N PHE A 79 -10.01 -16.05 -8.96
CA PHE A 79 -11.02 -15.00 -8.87
C PHE A 79 -11.67 -14.93 -7.49
N CYS A 80 -12.04 -16.07 -6.87
CA CYS A 80 -12.63 -16.08 -5.54
C CYS A 80 -11.68 -15.54 -4.46
N ILE A 81 -10.42 -16.00 -4.45
CA ILE A 81 -9.41 -15.55 -3.48
C ILE A 81 -9.15 -14.06 -3.66
N TRP A 82 -8.94 -13.65 -4.91
CA TRP A 82 -8.70 -12.26 -5.27
C TRP A 82 -9.87 -11.34 -4.91
N LEU A 83 -11.12 -11.77 -5.16
CA LEU A 83 -12.31 -10.98 -4.83
C LEU A 83 -12.45 -10.83 -3.31
N SER A 84 -12.25 -11.91 -2.56
CA SER A 84 -12.31 -11.88 -1.10
C SER A 84 -11.27 -10.93 -0.50
N PHE A 85 -10.02 -10.98 -0.99
CA PHE A 85 -8.97 -10.07 -0.57
C PHE A 85 -9.30 -8.62 -0.93
N SER A 86 -9.81 -8.39 -2.14
CA SER A 86 -10.14 -7.05 -2.63
C SER A 86 -11.25 -6.39 -1.81
N ILE A 87 -12.30 -7.14 -1.44
CA ILE A 87 -13.38 -6.64 -0.58
C ILE A 87 -12.84 -6.27 0.81
N LEU A 88 -12.05 -7.16 1.42
CA LEU A 88 -11.46 -6.90 2.75
C LEU A 88 -10.50 -5.70 2.70
N ASN A 89 -9.63 -5.64 1.69
CA ASN A 89 -8.67 -4.55 1.51
C ASN A 89 -9.39 -3.22 1.31
N LEU A 90 -10.45 -3.18 0.48
CA LEU A 90 -11.25 -1.98 0.28
C LEU A 90 -11.93 -1.54 1.58
N TRP A 91 -12.46 -2.47 2.37
CA TRP A 91 -13.04 -2.15 3.67
C TRP A 91 -12.02 -1.53 4.64
N VAL A 92 -10.80 -2.08 4.70
CA VAL A 92 -9.70 -1.53 5.52
C VAL A 92 -9.33 -0.12 5.07
N VAL A 93 -9.13 0.08 3.77
CA VAL A 93 -8.76 1.38 3.18
C VAL A 93 -9.83 2.43 3.48
N ARG A 94 -11.12 2.06 3.35
CA ARG A 94 -12.24 2.97 3.66
C ARG A 94 -12.19 3.46 5.10
N ASN A 95 -12.01 2.55 6.06
CA ASN A 95 -11.92 2.92 7.47
C ASN A 95 -10.72 3.81 7.76
N ALA A 96 -9.60 3.61 7.05
CA ALA A 96 -8.39 4.40 7.21
C ALA A 96 -8.43 5.77 6.52
N LEU A 97 -9.34 5.97 5.55
CA LEU A 97 -9.59 7.25 4.89
C LEU A 97 -10.74 8.05 5.54
N GLU A 98 -11.48 7.48 6.49
CA GLU A 98 -12.56 8.17 7.22
C GLU A 98 -12.00 9.40 7.96
N LYS A 99 -12.63 10.56 7.77
CA LYS A 99 -12.30 11.83 8.46
C LYS A 99 -13.43 12.18 9.43
N PRO A 100 -13.17 12.40 10.74
CA PRO A 100 -11.88 12.30 11.43
C PRO A 100 -11.45 10.84 11.69
N VAL A 101 -10.14 10.58 11.63
CA VAL A 101 -9.59 9.22 11.88
C VAL A 101 -9.77 8.85 13.35
N LYS A 102 -10.43 7.72 13.61
CA LYS A 102 -10.59 7.19 14.97
C LYS A 102 -9.23 6.70 15.51
N PRO A 103 -8.90 6.89 16.79
CA PRO A 103 -7.60 6.49 17.33
C PRO A 103 -7.31 4.98 17.30
N ALA A 104 -8.36 4.15 17.21
CA ALA A 104 -8.20 2.70 17.07
C ALA A 104 -7.84 2.27 15.62
N THR A 105 -8.14 3.10 14.61
CA THR A 105 -8.03 2.73 13.20
C THR A 105 -6.59 2.35 12.79
N PRO A 106 -5.54 3.14 13.08
CA PRO A 106 -4.18 2.77 12.68
C PRO A 106 -3.72 1.43 13.27
N LYS A 107 -4.12 1.12 14.51
CA LYS A 107 -3.78 -0.14 15.18
C LYS A 107 -4.38 -1.32 14.42
N TRP A 108 -5.65 -1.23 14.06
CA TRP A 108 -6.37 -2.28 13.35
C TRP A 108 -5.87 -2.45 11.90
N THR A 109 -5.62 -1.34 11.21
CA THR A 109 -5.04 -1.33 9.86
C THR A 109 -3.68 -2.03 9.83
N TYR A 110 -2.75 -1.67 10.72
CA TYR A 110 -1.44 -2.32 10.76
C TYR A 110 -1.54 -3.80 11.13
N ALA A 111 -2.45 -4.19 12.02
CA ALA A 111 -2.67 -5.58 12.39
C ALA A 111 -3.19 -6.42 11.20
N PHE A 112 -4.12 -5.87 10.40
CA PHE A 112 -4.62 -6.54 9.20
C PHE A 112 -3.51 -6.80 8.18
N TYR A 113 -2.70 -5.79 7.86
CA TYR A 113 -1.61 -5.95 6.88
C TYR A 113 -0.45 -6.82 7.40
N ASP A 114 -0.16 -6.82 8.70
CA ASP A 114 0.76 -7.78 9.33
C ASP A 114 0.27 -9.23 9.17
N TRP A 115 -1.04 -9.45 9.35
CA TRP A 115 -1.65 -10.77 9.11
C TRP A 115 -1.57 -11.20 7.65
N VAL A 116 -1.89 -10.30 6.70
CA VAL A 116 -1.73 -10.54 5.26
C VAL A 116 -0.28 -10.87 4.90
N TYR A 117 0.69 -10.15 5.47
CA TYR A 117 2.11 -10.40 5.26
C TYR A 117 2.52 -11.80 5.75
N LYS A 118 2.11 -12.19 6.96
CA LYS A 118 2.43 -13.52 7.53
C LYS A 118 1.86 -14.66 6.69
N ILE A 119 0.62 -14.55 6.22
CA ILE A 119 0.01 -15.54 5.34
C ILE A 119 0.75 -15.60 4.01
N SER A 120 0.97 -14.45 3.37
CA SER A 120 1.63 -14.36 2.08
C SER A 120 3.05 -14.91 2.13
N TYR A 121 3.79 -14.60 3.20
CA TYR A 121 5.12 -15.15 3.47
C TYR A 121 5.08 -16.67 3.68
N SER A 122 4.14 -17.18 4.46
CA SER A 122 4.01 -18.63 4.73
C SER A 122 3.64 -19.40 3.46
N VAL A 123 2.71 -18.87 2.66
CA VAL A 123 2.30 -19.45 1.37
C VAL A 123 3.44 -19.42 0.36
N GLY A 124 4.16 -18.30 0.26
CA GLY A 124 5.32 -18.17 -0.63
C GLY A 124 6.46 -19.11 -0.21
N LEU A 125 6.73 -19.23 1.10
CA LEU A 125 7.76 -20.13 1.63
C LEU A 125 7.41 -21.60 1.40
N LEU A 126 6.14 -21.99 1.61
CA LEU A 126 5.66 -23.33 1.28
C LEU A 126 5.79 -23.61 -0.23
N GLY A 127 5.40 -22.66 -1.08
CA GLY A 127 5.56 -22.76 -2.53
C GLY A 127 7.02 -22.92 -2.94
N TYR A 128 7.93 -22.20 -2.29
CA TYR A 128 9.38 -22.30 -2.51
C TYR A 128 9.90 -23.70 -2.21
N PHE A 129 9.54 -24.28 -1.06
CA PHE A 129 9.95 -25.63 -0.70
C PHE A 129 9.38 -26.69 -1.66
N LEU A 130 8.11 -26.56 -2.06
CA LEU A 130 7.50 -27.47 -3.04
C LEU A 130 8.17 -27.36 -4.42
N PHE A 131 8.47 -26.14 -4.86
CA PHE A 131 9.20 -25.89 -6.09
C PHE A 131 10.59 -26.54 -6.07
N LEU A 132 11.37 -26.32 -5.00
CA LEU A 132 12.71 -26.93 -4.88
C LEU A 132 12.63 -28.45 -4.81
N ALA A 133 11.70 -29.00 -4.02
CA ALA A 133 11.54 -30.45 -3.91
C ALA A 133 11.22 -31.09 -5.27
N ALA A 134 10.32 -30.47 -6.04
CA ALA A 134 9.98 -30.93 -7.38
C ALA A 134 11.13 -30.74 -8.38
N PHE A 135 11.87 -29.62 -8.32
CA PHE A 135 12.99 -29.32 -9.22
C PHE A 135 14.16 -30.31 -9.06
N PHE A 136 14.46 -30.72 -7.82
CA PHE A 136 15.52 -31.69 -7.53
C PHE A 136 15.05 -33.15 -7.59
N HIS A 137 13.82 -33.42 -8.04
CA HIS A 137 13.23 -34.77 -8.08
C HIS A 137 13.29 -35.51 -6.73
N ILE A 138 13.21 -34.76 -5.61
CA ILE A 138 13.26 -35.32 -4.25
C ILE A 138 12.11 -36.32 -4.01
N PRO A 139 10.85 -36.05 -4.44
CA PRO A 139 9.76 -37.02 -4.31
C PRO A 139 9.99 -38.33 -5.06
N ALA A 140 10.53 -38.29 -6.29
CA ALA A 140 10.86 -39.51 -7.02
C ALA A 140 11.99 -40.30 -6.34
N VAL A 141 13.04 -39.63 -5.86
CA VAL A 141 14.20 -40.32 -5.26
C VAL A 141 13.88 -40.93 -3.89
N LEU A 142 13.14 -40.21 -3.04
CA LEU A 142 12.89 -40.66 -1.66
C LEU A 142 11.68 -41.58 -1.51
N TRP A 143 10.65 -41.40 -2.35
CA TRP A 143 9.37 -42.11 -2.21
C TRP A 143 8.96 -42.89 -3.46
N ASN A 144 9.80 -42.92 -4.50
CA ASN A 144 9.47 -43.54 -5.79
C ASN A 144 8.15 -42.99 -6.36
N ALA A 145 7.90 -41.70 -6.14
CA ALA A 145 6.69 -41.01 -6.58
C ALA A 145 6.61 -40.96 -8.11
N SER A 146 5.39 -40.92 -8.65
CA SER A 146 5.19 -40.83 -10.10
C SER A 146 5.59 -39.45 -10.64
N ILE A 147 6.07 -39.43 -11.89
CA ILE A 147 6.43 -38.19 -12.61
C ILE A 147 5.21 -37.24 -12.70
N GLU A 148 4.00 -37.79 -12.84
CA GLU A 148 2.76 -36.99 -12.83
C GLU A 148 2.56 -36.24 -11.51
N PHE A 149 2.91 -36.85 -10.38
CA PHE A 149 2.82 -36.21 -9.08
C PHE A 149 3.84 -35.07 -8.96
N GLU A 150 5.07 -35.28 -9.43
CA GLU A 150 6.11 -34.24 -9.44
C GLU A 150 5.71 -33.01 -10.26
N LEU A 151 5.12 -33.22 -11.44
CA LEU A 151 4.64 -32.13 -12.30
C LEU A 151 3.55 -31.30 -11.60
N ARG A 152 2.61 -31.96 -10.92
CA ARG A 152 1.56 -31.29 -10.13
C ARG A 152 2.15 -30.52 -8.95
N CYS A 153 3.17 -31.06 -8.28
CA CYS A 153 3.88 -30.37 -7.20
C CYS A 153 4.62 -29.13 -7.69
N LEU A 154 5.27 -29.22 -8.87
CA LEU A 154 5.94 -28.10 -9.50
C LEU A 154 4.96 -26.98 -9.86
N GLU A 155 3.87 -27.32 -10.55
CA GLU A 155 2.79 -26.39 -10.90
C GLU A 155 2.20 -25.73 -9.65
N ALA A 156 1.89 -26.52 -8.62
CA ALA A 156 1.39 -26.00 -7.35
C ALA A 156 2.41 -25.10 -6.64
N GLY A 157 3.70 -25.47 -6.65
CA GLY A 157 4.78 -24.68 -6.05
C GLY A 157 4.92 -23.31 -6.70
N ILE A 158 4.93 -23.25 -8.04
CA ILE A 158 4.98 -22.00 -8.81
C ILE A 158 3.75 -21.14 -8.55
N LEU A 159 2.55 -21.74 -8.53
CA LEU A 159 1.31 -21.01 -8.25
C LEU A 159 1.29 -20.42 -6.84
N LEU A 160 1.70 -21.19 -5.82
CA LEU A 160 1.79 -20.71 -4.43
C LEU A 160 2.82 -19.59 -4.28
N LEU A 161 3.98 -19.71 -4.94
CA LEU A 161 4.98 -18.64 -5.00
C LEU A 161 4.40 -17.36 -5.59
N PHE A 162 3.71 -17.47 -6.73
CA PHE A 162 3.11 -16.31 -7.39
C PHE A 162 2.03 -15.67 -6.50
N TYR A 163 1.18 -16.46 -5.84
CA TYR A 163 0.15 -15.94 -4.94
C TYR A 163 0.75 -15.26 -3.71
N GLY A 164 1.72 -15.89 -3.05
CA GLY A 164 2.40 -15.32 -1.89
C GLY A 164 3.10 -14.01 -2.24
N LEU A 165 3.78 -13.94 -3.38
CA LEU A 165 4.44 -12.72 -3.84
C LEU A 165 3.42 -11.64 -4.22
N TYR A 166 2.39 -11.98 -4.98
CA TYR A 166 1.39 -11.02 -5.46
C TYR A 166 0.66 -10.32 -4.30
N PHE A 167 0.04 -11.09 -3.40
CA PHE A 167 -0.69 -10.50 -2.26
C PHE A 167 0.23 -9.86 -1.24
N GLY A 168 1.45 -10.40 -1.05
CA GLY A 168 2.46 -9.84 -0.16
C GLY A 168 2.97 -8.47 -0.62
N VAL A 169 3.29 -8.31 -1.91
CA VAL A 169 3.73 -7.02 -2.46
C VAL A 169 2.58 -6.03 -2.48
N LEU A 170 1.38 -6.45 -2.90
CA LEU A 170 0.21 -5.59 -2.93
C LEU A 170 -0.15 -5.05 -1.54
N GLY A 171 -0.26 -5.91 -0.53
CA GLY A 171 -0.54 -5.49 0.84
C GLY A 171 0.52 -4.53 1.39
N ARG A 172 1.79 -4.74 1.02
CA ARG A 172 2.92 -3.90 1.44
C ARG A 172 2.88 -2.50 0.84
N ASP A 173 2.61 -2.35 -0.47
CA ASP A 173 2.51 -1.03 -1.09
C ASP A 173 1.29 -0.25 -0.57
N THR A 174 0.16 -0.94 -0.39
CA THR A 174 -1.06 -0.31 0.11
C THR A 174 -0.87 0.24 1.53
N VAL A 175 -0.26 -0.51 2.45
CA VAL A 175 -0.08 -0.05 3.82
C VAL A 175 0.98 1.05 3.97
N ASP A 176 2.02 1.06 3.12
CA ASP A 176 3.03 2.13 3.09
C ASP A 176 2.40 3.49 2.75
N ARG A 177 1.50 3.50 1.75
CA ARG A 177 0.72 4.69 1.38
C ARG A 177 -0.31 5.06 2.44
N LEU A 178 -1.00 4.06 3.00
CA LEU A 178 -2.04 4.28 4.00
C LEU A 178 -1.48 4.83 5.31
N ALA A 179 -0.27 4.41 5.70
CA ALA A 179 0.44 4.92 6.87
C ALA A 179 0.60 6.44 6.80
N ASP A 180 1.14 6.96 5.68
CA ASP A 180 1.33 8.40 5.49
C ASP A 180 0.00 9.17 5.55
N LYS A 181 -1.07 8.61 4.95
CA LYS A 181 -2.40 9.23 4.94
C LYS A 181 -3.05 9.26 6.32
N MET A 182 -2.99 8.15 7.06
CA MET A 182 -3.50 8.11 8.44
C MET A 182 -2.75 9.11 9.32
N ALA A 183 -1.42 9.17 9.22
CA ALA A 183 -0.61 10.12 9.98
C ALA A 183 -0.93 11.58 9.62
N TYR A 184 -1.09 11.88 8.33
CA TYR A 184 -1.48 13.22 7.87
C TYR A 184 -2.88 13.62 8.34
N ALA A 185 -3.83 12.68 8.32
CA ALA A 185 -5.21 12.93 8.73
C ALA A 185 -5.36 13.19 10.24
N VAL A 186 -4.45 12.68 11.07
CA VAL A 186 -4.39 13.04 12.50
C VAL A 186 -3.89 14.49 12.70
N GLY A 187 -3.08 15.01 11.77
CA GLY A 187 -2.69 16.42 11.68
C GLY A 187 -1.36 16.79 12.35
N TYR A 188 -0.68 15.84 13.00
CA TYR A 188 0.65 16.06 13.61
C TYR A 188 1.81 15.78 12.63
N TYR A 189 1.57 15.02 11.56
CA TYR A 189 2.59 14.70 10.55
C TYR A 189 2.53 15.69 9.39
N ALA A 190 3.69 16.25 9.03
CA ALA A 190 3.81 17.24 7.97
C ALA A 190 4.15 16.65 6.58
N GLY A 191 4.27 15.31 6.48
CA GLY A 191 4.55 14.62 5.22
C GLY A 191 6.00 14.78 4.73
N LYS A 192 6.38 13.97 3.74
CA LYS A 192 7.71 14.01 3.09
C LYS A 192 8.02 15.31 2.34
N LYS A 193 7.01 16.15 2.06
CA LYS A 193 7.14 17.39 1.27
C LYS A 193 7.46 18.64 2.13
N GLY A 194 7.72 18.46 3.44
CA GLY A 194 8.18 19.55 4.31
C GLY A 194 7.13 20.62 4.60
N GLY A 195 5.86 20.23 4.74
CA GLY A 195 4.79 21.14 5.14
C GLY A 195 4.93 21.62 6.60
N MET A 196 4.08 22.54 7.03
CA MET A 196 3.91 22.85 8.44
C MET A 196 2.84 21.92 9.03
N PRO A 197 3.09 21.24 10.15
CA PRO A 197 2.06 20.40 10.78
C PRO A 197 0.85 21.25 11.16
N THR A 198 -0.35 20.72 10.94
CA THR A 198 -1.59 21.48 11.17
C THR A 198 -1.91 21.62 12.67
N ARG A 199 -1.29 20.81 13.53
CA ARG A 199 -1.45 20.82 14.98
C ARG A 199 -0.12 20.71 15.70
N HIS A 200 -0.01 21.42 16.81
CA HIS A 200 1.12 21.27 17.74
C HIS A 200 0.91 20.02 18.61
N LEU A 201 1.94 19.18 18.73
CA LEU A 201 1.86 17.95 19.50
C LEU A 201 1.98 18.24 21.00
N ALA A 202 1.02 17.75 21.80
CA ALA A 202 1.14 17.74 23.25
C ALA A 202 1.96 16.52 23.70
N SER A 203 2.70 16.64 24.80
CA SER A 203 3.60 15.58 25.30
C SER A 203 2.89 14.29 25.73
N ASN A 204 1.57 14.34 25.92
CA ASN A 204 0.74 13.24 26.36
C ASN A 204 -0.17 12.65 25.24
N VAL A 205 0.13 12.89 23.96
CA VAL A 205 -0.66 12.40 22.83
C VAL A 205 0.23 11.69 21.82
N CYS A 206 -0.20 10.51 21.34
CA CYS A 206 0.52 9.76 20.32
C CYS A 206 0.28 10.39 18.94
N CYS A 207 1.34 10.77 18.22
CA CYS A 207 1.22 11.44 16.93
C CYS A 207 0.67 10.56 15.78
N ILE A 208 0.72 9.23 15.91
CA ILE A 208 0.20 8.29 14.89
C ILE A 208 -1.30 8.06 15.03
N CYS A 209 -1.81 7.92 16.26
CA CYS A 209 -3.21 7.57 16.49
C CYS A 209 -4.04 8.73 17.07
N GLY A 210 -3.41 9.80 17.54
CA GLY A 210 -4.10 10.93 18.17
C GLY A 210 -4.74 10.61 19.53
N ASP A 211 -4.42 9.45 20.12
CA ASP A 211 -4.91 9.04 21.44
C ASP A 211 -3.96 9.50 22.56
N VAL A 212 -4.47 9.62 23.78
CA VAL A 212 -3.66 9.98 24.94
C VAL A 212 -2.68 8.87 25.32
N THR A 213 -1.48 9.23 25.76
CA THR A 213 -0.43 8.30 26.23
C THR A 213 -0.49 8.08 27.74
N ASN A 214 -1.66 8.21 28.37
CA ASN A 214 -1.84 7.94 29.80
C ASN A 214 -2.02 6.44 30.08
N GLU A 215 -1.39 5.95 31.14
CA GLU A 215 -1.46 4.55 31.58
C GLU A 215 -2.91 4.10 31.93
N GLU A 216 -3.79 5.04 32.23
CA GLU A 216 -5.17 4.78 32.68
C GLU A 216 -6.14 4.40 31.56
N GLY A 217 -5.79 4.61 30.28
CA GLY A 217 -6.64 4.31 29.12
C GLY A 217 -6.53 2.87 28.58
N GLY A 218 -5.66 2.04 29.16
CA GLY A 218 -5.57 0.60 28.87
C GLY A 218 -4.21 0.15 28.35
N LYS A 219 -3.43 -0.51 29.22
CA LYS A 219 -2.47 -1.62 28.97
C LYS A 219 -1.47 -1.53 27.80
N LEU A 220 -1.35 -0.42 27.09
CA LEU A 220 -0.47 -0.28 25.94
C LEU A 220 0.87 0.27 26.39
N LYS A 221 1.92 -0.54 26.21
CA LYS A 221 3.29 -0.14 26.51
C LYS A 221 3.69 1.06 25.67
N LEU A 222 4.33 2.03 26.32
CA LEU A 222 4.81 3.26 25.69
C LEU A 222 6.28 3.08 25.31
N HIS A 223 6.68 3.75 24.24
CA HIS A 223 8.07 3.81 23.79
C HIS A 223 8.49 5.26 23.59
N LYS A 224 9.63 5.64 24.16
CA LYS A 224 10.23 6.97 24.01
C LYS A 224 11.35 6.90 22.96
N LEU A 225 11.22 7.70 21.91
CA LEU A 225 12.20 7.83 20.84
C LEU A 225 13.41 8.67 21.28
N GLN A 226 14.50 8.59 20.51
CA GLN A 226 15.73 9.38 20.76
C GLN A 226 15.47 10.89 20.64
N CYS A 227 14.59 11.28 19.72
CA CYS A 227 14.11 12.67 19.57
C CYS A 227 13.27 13.18 20.75
N GLY A 228 12.94 12.31 21.72
CA GLY A 228 12.21 12.67 22.93
C GLY A 228 10.70 12.46 22.86
N HIS A 229 10.14 12.21 21.68
CA HIS A 229 8.71 11.94 21.49
C HIS A 229 8.27 10.58 22.08
N ILE A 230 7.12 10.57 22.76
CA ILE A 230 6.54 9.39 23.42
C ILE A 230 5.33 8.92 22.64
N MET A 231 5.28 7.62 22.33
CA MET A 231 4.26 7.03 21.48
C MET A 231 3.86 5.64 21.97
N HIS A 232 2.71 5.13 21.53
CA HIS A 232 2.34 3.73 21.79
C HIS A 232 3.27 2.78 21.02
N GLU A 233 3.80 1.75 21.71
CA GLU A 233 4.70 0.75 21.13
C GLU A 233 4.08 0.09 19.89
N VAL A 234 2.79 -0.23 19.93
CA VAL A 234 2.07 -0.84 18.79
C VAL A 234 2.00 0.11 17.59
N CYS A 235 1.80 1.41 17.83
CA CYS A 235 1.69 2.41 16.77
C CYS A 235 3.04 2.63 16.09
N ILE A 236 4.10 2.87 16.89
CA ILE A 236 5.45 3.09 16.33
C ILE A 236 5.99 1.82 15.65
N ARG A 237 5.70 0.64 16.19
CA ARG A 237 6.06 -0.63 15.55
C ARG A 237 5.33 -0.83 14.23
N GLY A 238 4.03 -0.51 14.17
CA GLY A 238 3.26 -0.53 12.93
C GLY A 238 3.81 0.42 11.87
N TRP A 239 4.16 1.64 12.28
CA TRP A 239 4.79 2.65 11.41
C TRP A 239 6.13 2.18 10.83
N ILE A 240 7.01 1.64 11.67
CA ILE A 240 8.36 1.23 11.26
C ILE A 240 8.33 -0.07 10.46
N ILE A 241 7.70 -1.11 11.00
CA ILE A 241 7.77 -2.46 10.42
C ILE A 241 6.79 -2.60 9.24
N VAL A 242 5.52 -2.26 9.46
CA VAL A 242 4.46 -2.48 8.48
C VAL A 242 4.46 -1.35 7.45
N GLY A 243 4.52 -0.09 7.92
CA GLY A 243 4.60 1.11 7.09
C GLY A 243 5.98 1.38 6.49
N LYS A 244 7.01 0.59 6.85
CA LYS A 244 8.39 0.73 6.31
C LYS A 244 9.04 2.12 6.52
N LYS A 245 8.60 2.87 7.52
CA LYS A 245 9.09 4.22 7.78
C LYS A 245 10.21 4.20 8.82
N ASP A 246 11.37 4.75 8.51
CA ASP A 246 12.53 4.81 9.41
C ASP A 246 12.68 6.16 10.14
N VAL A 247 11.67 7.02 10.05
CA VAL A 247 11.67 8.37 10.62
C VAL A 247 10.52 8.57 11.59
N CYS A 248 10.72 9.45 12.57
CA CYS A 248 9.66 9.86 13.47
C CYS A 248 8.57 10.63 12.70
N PRO A 249 7.27 10.34 12.93
CA PRO A 249 6.19 11.04 12.22
C PRO A 249 6.04 12.52 12.57
N TYR A 250 6.80 13.09 13.50
CA TYR A 250 6.65 14.50 13.89
C TYR A 250 7.83 15.34 13.39
N ASP A 251 9.04 15.04 13.87
CA ASP A 251 10.26 15.79 13.56
C ASP A 251 11.04 15.22 12.36
N SER A 252 10.59 14.09 11.79
CA SER A 252 11.29 13.36 10.73
C SER A 252 12.72 12.94 11.07
N GLU A 253 13.08 12.88 12.36
CA GLU A 253 14.36 12.36 12.82
C GLU A 253 14.40 10.84 12.66
N ARG A 254 15.56 10.28 12.30
CA ARG A 254 15.72 8.84 12.12
C ARG A 254 15.53 8.11 13.45
N VAL A 255 14.74 7.05 13.41
CA VAL A 255 14.50 6.21 14.59
C VAL A 255 15.49 5.06 14.62
N ASP A 256 16.07 4.79 15.80
CA ASP A 256 16.88 3.59 15.99
C ASP A 256 16.00 2.34 15.95
N MET A 257 16.08 1.65 14.80
CA MET A 257 15.28 0.46 14.52
C MET A 257 15.75 -0.78 15.30
N SER A 258 16.89 -0.73 16.00
CA SER A 258 17.40 -1.88 16.79
C SER A 258 16.51 -2.18 18.00
N ALA A 259 15.85 -1.15 18.57
CA ALA A 259 14.95 -1.29 19.71
C ALA A 259 13.63 -2.02 19.38
N PHE A 260 13.29 -2.14 18.08
CA PHE A 260 12.03 -2.74 17.61
C PHE A 260 12.21 -4.10 16.93
N SER A 261 13.44 -4.48 16.58
CA SER A 261 13.74 -5.80 16.02
C SER A 261 13.80 -6.83 17.14
N SER A 262 12.71 -7.56 17.36
CA SER A 262 12.70 -8.68 18.30
C SER A 262 13.40 -9.94 17.76
N ASN A 263 13.68 -10.03 16.46
CA ASN A 263 14.37 -11.17 15.85
C ASN A 263 15.59 -10.75 15.01
N PRO A 264 16.76 -11.41 15.17
CA PRO A 264 17.97 -11.16 14.38
C PRO A 264 17.77 -11.27 12.86
N TRP A 265 16.76 -12.05 12.42
CA TRP A 265 16.45 -12.32 11.02
C TRP A 265 15.72 -11.18 10.28
N GLU A 266 15.10 -10.23 10.99
CA GLU A 266 14.54 -9.01 10.39
C GLU A 266 15.63 -8.06 9.87
N THR A 267 16.87 -8.24 10.35
CA THR A 267 18.06 -7.50 9.91
C THR A 267 18.44 -7.81 8.46
N SER A 268 18.05 -8.96 7.91
CA SER A 268 18.42 -9.36 6.54
C SER A 268 17.83 -8.45 5.45
N GLN A 269 16.68 -7.80 5.70
CA GLN A 269 16.15 -6.76 4.81
C GLN A 269 16.96 -5.45 4.83
N ARG A 270 17.90 -5.27 5.78
CA ARG A 270 18.77 -4.08 5.84
C ARG A 270 19.97 -4.16 4.91
N LEU A 271 20.42 -5.35 4.52
CA LEU A 271 21.63 -5.52 3.71
C LEU A 271 21.44 -5.12 2.23
N TYR A 272 20.19 -4.99 1.77
CA TYR A 272 19.87 -4.62 0.39
C TYR A 272 19.61 -3.12 0.19
N LEU A 273 19.68 -2.32 1.26
CA LEU A 273 19.42 -0.86 1.23
C LEU A 273 20.56 -0.03 1.83
N SER A 274 21.74 -0.63 2.04
CA SER A 274 23.00 0.08 2.31
C SER A 274 23.74 0.38 1.03
#